data_AF-A0A067E031-F1
#
_entry.id   AF-A0A067E031-F1
#
_cell.length_a   1.000
_cell.length_b   1.000
_cell.length_c   1.000
_cell.angle_alpha   90.00
_cell.angle_beta   90.00
_cell.angle_gamma   90.00
#
_symmetry.space_group_name_H-M   'P 1'
#
loop_
_entity.id
_entity.type
_entity.pdbx_description
1 polymer ?
#
loop_
_entity_poly.entity_id
_entity_poly.type
_entity_poly.pdbx_seq_one_letter_code
_entity_poly.pdbx_strand_id
1 'polypeptide(L)' 'INASSSQSSPSFAAPQSPPPPVVLSPCAACKILRRRCVEKCVLAPYFPPTEPQKFVIAHRVFGASNIIKFLQ' A
#
# COMPACT_ATOMS: atom_id res chain seq x y z
N ILE A 1 -52.75 -6.64 -12.04
CA ILE A 1 -51.42 -6.83 -12.66
C ILE A 1 -50.97 -5.51 -13.26
N ASN A 2 -50.06 -4.78 -12.61
CA ASN A 2 -48.94 -4.14 -13.29
C ASN A 2 -47.94 -3.68 -12.22
N ALA A 3 -46.74 -4.22 -12.30
CA ALA A 3 -45.62 -3.94 -11.43
C ALA A 3 -44.84 -2.75 -12.00
N SER A 4 -44.46 -1.78 -11.18
CA SER A 4 -43.38 -0.83 -11.49
C SER A 4 -42.96 -0.04 -10.25
N SER A 5 -41.65 0.18 -10.15
CA SER A 5 -40.97 1.21 -9.36
C SER A 5 -40.73 0.88 -7.89
N SER A 6 -39.52 0.88 -7.33
CA SER A 6 -38.17 1.15 -7.83
C SER A 6 -37.24 0.56 -6.78
N GLN A 7 -36.33 -0.32 -7.18
CA GLN A 7 -35.31 -0.86 -6.29
C GLN A 7 -34.32 0.25 -5.95
N SER A 8 -34.47 0.86 -4.76
CA SER A 8 -33.45 1.72 -4.18
C SER A 8 -32.25 0.86 -3.81
N SER A 9 -31.25 0.83 -4.70
CA SER A 9 -29.96 0.22 -4.42
C SER A 9 -29.40 0.82 -3.13
N PRO A 10 -29.03 0.02 -2.11
CA PRO A 10 -28.21 0.54 -1.03
C PRO A 10 -26.82 0.80 -1.63
N SER A 11 -26.49 2.07 -1.80
CA SER A 11 -25.11 2.48 -2.04
C SER A 11 -24.28 2.01 -0.85
N PHE A 12 -23.66 0.84 -0.99
CA PHE A 12 -22.54 0.44 -0.17
C PHE A 12 -21.39 1.39 -0.52
N ALA A 13 -21.45 2.59 0.04
CA ALA A 13 -20.28 3.43 0.21
C ALA A 13 -19.37 2.66 1.17
N ALA A 14 -18.54 1.77 0.61
CA ALA A 14 -17.38 1.27 1.29
C ALA A 14 -16.64 2.49 1.87
N PRO A 15 -16.08 2.39 3.09
CA PRO A 15 -15.24 3.45 3.61
C PRO A 15 -14.06 3.57 2.65
N GLN A 16 -14.13 4.58 1.77
CA GLN A 16 -13.02 5.01 0.95
C GLN A 16 -12.02 5.59 1.95
N SER A 17 -11.15 4.72 2.48
CA SER A 17 -9.90 5.18 3.05
C SER A 17 -9.31 6.16 2.03
N PRO A 18 -8.91 7.37 2.44
CA PRO A 18 -8.31 8.31 1.51
C PRO A 18 -7.19 7.55 0.79
N PRO A 19 -7.10 7.62 -0.56
CA PRO A 19 -5.94 7.07 -1.24
C PRO A 19 -4.72 7.64 -0.51
N PRO A 20 -3.78 6.77 -0.07
CA PRO A 20 -2.61 7.27 0.66
C PRO A 20 -2.04 8.40 -0.19
N PRO A 21 -1.69 9.55 0.42
CA PRO A 21 -1.18 10.68 -0.32
C PRO A 21 -0.11 10.15 -1.26
N VAL A 22 -0.25 10.44 -2.55
CA VAL A 22 0.69 9.99 -3.58
C VAL A 22 1.98 10.76 -3.31
N VAL A 23 2.75 10.29 -2.33
CA VAL A 23 3.99 10.94 -1.93
C VAL A 23 4.94 10.64 -3.07
N LEU A 24 5.31 11.67 -3.84
CA LEU A 24 6.31 11.61 -4.92
C LEU A 24 7.70 11.13 -4.44
N SER A 25 7.85 10.78 -3.16
CA SER A 25 9.05 10.21 -2.57
C SER A 25 9.04 8.67 -2.63
N PRO A 26 10.20 8.03 -2.88
CA PRO A 26 10.31 6.58 -2.79
C PRO A 26 9.99 6.10 -1.36
N CYS A 27 9.36 4.92 -1.24
CA CYS A 27 9.12 4.31 0.06
C CYS A 27 10.44 4.02 0.80
N ALA A 28 10.39 3.85 2.13
CA ALA A 28 11.58 3.64 2.96
C ALA A 28 12.44 2.47 2.45
N ALA A 29 11.79 1.37 2.05
CA ALA A 29 12.47 0.21 1.49
C ALA A 29 13.22 0.55 0.20
N CYS A 30 12.53 1.16 -0.78
CA CYS A 30 13.14 1.51 -2.06
C CYS A 30 14.26 2.55 -1.91
N LYS A 31 14.12 3.50 -0.96
CA LYS A 31 15.16 4.48 -0.62
C LYS A 31 16.43 3.81 -0.09
N ILE A 32 16.30 2.85 0.84
CA ILE A 32 17.44 2.15 1.45
C ILE A 32 18.09 1.17 0.46
N LEU A 33 17.26 0.47 -0.33
CA LEU A 33 17.72 -0.45 -1.38
C LEU A 33 18.27 0.27 -2.62
N ARG A 34 18.17 1.61 -2.69
CA ARG A 34 18.54 2.42 -3.84
C ARG A 34 17.92 1.94 -5.16
N ARG A 35 16.68 1.44 -5.11
CA ARG A 35 15.93 0.95 -6.27
C ARG A 35 14.77 1.89 -6.61
N ARG A 36 14.28 1.80 -7.85
CA ARG A 36 13.12 2.60 -8.28
C ARG A 36 11.86 2.18 -7.52
N CYS A 37 11.16 3.15 -6.93
CA CYS A 37 9.84 2.95 -6.34
C CYS A 37 8.79 3.24 -7.44
N VAL A 38 7.97 2.25 -7.77
CA VAL A 38 6.88 2.36 -8.74
C VAL A 38 5.54 2.54 -8.02
N GLU A 39 4.51 3.02 -8.72
CA GLU A 39 3.19 3.26 -8.11
C GLU A 39 2.57 2.01 -7.47
N LYS A 40 2.84 0.82 -8.02
CA LYS A 40 2.41 -0.48 -7.47
C LYS A 40 3.48 -1.17 -6.62
N CYS A 41 4.29 -0.42 -5.88
CA CYS A 41 5.33 -1.02 -5.06
C CYS A 41 4.73 -1.82 -3.90
N VAL A 42 4.94 -3.14 -3.89
CA VAL A 42 4.48 -4.04 -2.81
C VAL A 42 5.02 -3.66 -1.43
N LEU A 43 6.15 -2.96 -1.37
CA LEU A 43 6.78 -2.53 -0.12
C LEU A 43 6.23 -1.20 0.40
N ALA A 44 5.62 -0.37 -0.45
CA ALA A 44 5.17 0.97 -0.10
C ALA A 44 4.11 1.02 1.04
N PRO A 45 3.08 0.15 1.07
CA PRO A 45 2.10 0.18 2.16
C PRO A 45 2.67 -0.26 3.52
N TYR A 46 3.77 -1.02 3.54
CA TYR A 46 4.39 -1.53 4.76
C TYR A 46 5.56 -0.66 5.26
N PHE A 47 6.26 -0.01 4.34
CA PHE A 47 7.45 0.79 4.64
C PHE A 47 7.29 2.22 4.13
N PRO A 48 6.43 3.04 4.77
CA PRO A 48 6.20 4.41 4.36
C PRO A 48 7.49 5.25 4.50
N PRO A 49 7.64 6.33 3.72
CA PRO A 49 8.82 7.19 3.78
C PRO A 49 9.02 7.91 5.12
N THR A 50 7.95 8.03 5.92
CA THR A 50 7.95 8.61 7.28
C THR A 50 8.66 7.74 8.31
N GLU A 51 8.79 6.42 8.07
CA GLU A 51 9.31 5.46 9.05
C GLU A 51 10.49 4.63 8.49
N PRO A 52 11.63 5.27 8.13
CA PRO A 52 12.77 4.56 7.54
C PRO A 52 13.38 3.49 8.47
N GLN A 53 13.30 3.70 9.78
CA GLN A 53 13.85 2.80 10.79
C GLN A 53 13.22 1.40 10.74
N LYS A 54 11.92 1.29 10.43
CA LYS A 54 11.22 0.00 10.32
C LYS A 54 11.84 -0.89 9.27
N PHE A 55 12.20 -0.32 8.11
CA PHE A 55 12.87 -1.08 7.06
C PHE A 55 14.30 -1.45 7.45
N VAL A 56 15.06 -0.54 8.10
CA VAL A 56 16.43 -0.84 8.55
C VAL A 56 16.45 -2.05 9.49
N ILE A 57 15.55 -2.07 10.47
CA ILE A 57 15.44 -3.17 11.45
C ILE A 57 15.02 -4.47 10.75
N ALA A 58 13.96 -4.44 9.95
CA ALA A 58 13.49 -5.62 9.23
C ALA A 58 14.56 -6.17 8.28
N HIS A 59 15.23 -5.28 7.53
CA HIS A 59 16.31 -5.62 6.60
C HIS A 59 17.49 -6.28 7.32
N ARG A 60 17.83 -5.82 8.53
CA ARG A 60 18.91 -6.40 9.32
C ARG A 60 18.61 -7.83 9.78
N VAL A 61 17.35 -8.12 10.13
CA VAL A 61 16.94 -9.43 10.68
C VAL A 61 16.64 -10.43 9.58
N PHE A 62 15.83 -10.02 8.60
CA PHE A 62 15.31 -10.93 7.57
C PHE A 62 16.08 -10.82 6.25
N GLY A 63 16.75 -9.70 5.98
CA GLY A 63 17.32 -9.40 4.66
C GLY A 63 16.26 -8.94 3.66
N ALA A 64 16.68 -8.13 2.68
CA ALA A 64 15.80 -7.54 1.66
C ALA A 64 15.00 -8.61 0.88
N SER A 65 15.67 -9.69 0.48
CA SER A 65 15.09 -10.72 -0.38
C SER A 65 13.99 -11.51 0.33
N ASN A 66 14.14 -11.81 1.62
CA ASN A 66 13.11 -12.53 2.38
C ASN A 66 11.91 -11.62 2.64
N ILE A 67 12.13 -10.34 2.96
CA ILE A 67 11.04 -9.36 3.10
C ILE A 67 10.21 -9.30 1.82
N ILE A 68 10.84 -9.22 0.65
CA ILE A 68 10.13 -9.18 -0.64
C ILE A 68 9.36 -10.49 -0.88
N LYS A 69 9.97 -11.65 -0.60
CA LYS A 69 9.29 -12.96 -0.73
C LYS A 69 8.09 -13.13 0.18
N PHE A 70 8.08 -12.51 1.37
CA PHE A 70 6.92 -12.58 2.28
C PHE A 70 5.80 -11.61 1.91
N LEU A 71 6.11 -10.54 1.16
CA LEU A 71 5.17 -9.49 0.77
C LEU A 71 4.67 -9.63 -0.68
N GLN A 72 5.12 -10.66 -1.39
CA GLN A 72 4.64 -11.08 -2.71
C GLN A 72 3.88 -12.39 -2.57
#